data_AF-A0A3Q9FLA4-F1
#
_entry.id   AF-A0A3Q9FLA4-F1
#
_cell.length_a   1.000
_cell.length_b   1.000
_cell.length_c   1.000
_cell.angle_alpha   90.00
_cell.angle_beta   90.00
_cell.angle_gamma   90.00
#
_symmetry.space_group_name_H-M   'P 1'
#
loop_
_entity.id
_entity.type
_entity.pdbx_description
1 polymer ?
#
loop_
_entity_poly.entity_id
_entity_poly.type
_entity_poly.pdbx_seq_one_letter_code
_entity_poly.pdbx_strand_id
1 'polypeptide(L)'
;MKYINCKESSTLLEFLIYNYKEEYLIAKFKQGAINEDVKEFKNISLDQFNAIESSAHMGKTLISVIRRNKKRGFLNYIKSGLSF
;
A
#
# COMPACT_ATOMS: atom_id res chain seq x y z
N MET A 1 9.48 -10.81 -7.63
CA MET A 1 8.31 -9.90 -7.61
C MET A 1 7.05 -10.73 -7.67
N LYS A 2 5.92 -10.24 -7.16
CA LYS A 2 4.62 -10.92 -7.23
C LYS A 2 3.58 -9.99 -7.82
N TYR A 3 2.76 -10.52 -8.73
CA TYR A 3 1.65 -9.83 -9.35
C TYR A 3 0.33 -10.43 -8.85
N ILE A 4 -0.64 -9.58 -8.55
CA ILE A 4 -2.00 -9.97 -8.16
C ILE A 4 -2.96 -9.18 -9.04
N ASN A 5 -3.78 -9.91 -9.80
CA ASN A 5 -4.91 -9.31 -10.52
C ASN A 5 -6.10 -9.16 -9.57
N CYS A 6 -6.58 -7.93 -9.42
CA CYS A 6 -7.70 -7.59 -8.53
C CYS A 6 -8.94 -7.15 -9.31
N LYS A 7 -8.90 -7.18 -10.65
CA LYS A 7 -9.91 -6.55 -11.50
C LYS A 7 -11.33 -7.07 -11.28
N GLU A 8 -11.48 -8.36 -11.00
CA GLU A 8 -12.79 -8.98 -10.75
C GLU A 8 -13.13 -9.05 -9.27
N SER A 9 -12.13 -9.21 -8.40
CA SER A 9 -12.31 -9.43 -6.96
C SER A 9 -12.37 -8.15 -6.13
N SER A 10 -11.96 -7.00 -6.67
CA SER A 10 -11.93 -5.73 -5.97
C SER A 10 -12.75 -4.65 -6.67
N THR A 11 -13.50 -3.86 -5.91
CA THR A 11 -14.20 -2.69 -6.43
C THR A 11 -13.29 -1.47 -6.60
N LEU A 12 -12.09 -1.47 -6.01
CA LEU A 12 -11.19 -0.32 -5.97
C LEU A 12 -9.89 -0.53 -6.74
N LEU A 13 -9.41 -1.77 -6.86
CA LEU A 13 -8.12 -2.10 -7.45
C LEU A 13 -8.28 -2.85 -8.77
N GLU A 14 -7.39 -2.56 -9.72
CA GLU A 14 -7.20 -3.37 -10.92
C GLU A 14 -6.09 -4.40 -10.72
N PHE A 15 -4.95 -3.99 -10.16
CA PHE A 15 -3.85 -4.91 -9.85
C PHE A 15 -2.93 -4.39 -8.74
N LEU A 16 -2.12 -5.32 -8.21
CA LEU A 16 -1.02 -5.07 -7.29
C LEU A 16 0.25 -5.75 -7.80
N ILE A 17 1.39 -5.08 -7.67
CA ILE A 17 2.72 -5.66 -7.92
C ILE A 17 3.60 -5.39 -6.70
N TYR A 18 4.14 -6.44 -6.10
CA TYR A 18 5.04 -6.33 -4.96
C TYR A 18 6.46 -6.80 -5.29
N ASN A 19 7.44 -5.97 -4.94
CA ASN A 19 8.86 -6.30 -4.98
C ASN A 19 9.35 -6.67 -3.59
N TYR A 20 9.60 -7.97 -3.38
CA TYR A 20 10.12 -8.52 -2.12
C TYR A 20 11.50 -8.00 -1.73
N LYS A 21 12.36 -7.64 -2.69
CA LYS A 21 13.73 -7.19 -2.39
C LYS A 21 13.76 -5.75 -1.93
N GLU A 22 12.90 -4.92 -2.51
CA GLU A 22 12.89 -3.47 -2.29
C GLU A 22 11.74 -3.02 -1.38
N GLU A 23 10.97 -3.96 -0.82
CA GLU A 23 9.79 -3.69 0.02
C GLU A 23 8.86 -2.62 -0.59
N TYR A 24 8.56 -2.83 -1.86
CA TYR A 24 7.96 -1.83 -2.73
C TYR A 24 6.70 -2.38 -3.39
N LEU A 25 5.62 -1.61 -3.36
CA LEU A 25 4.31 -2.00 -3.86
C LEU A 25 3.81 -1.01 -4.91
N ILE A 26 3.45 -1.50 -6.09
CA ILE A 26 2.70 -0.75 -7.11
C ILE A 26 1.24 -1.20 -7.01
N ALA A 27 0.33 -0.24 -6.97
CA ALA A 27 -1.11 -0.50 -7.05
C ALA A 27 -1.72 0.31 -8.17
N LYS A 28 -2.55 -0.35 -8.99
CA LYS A 28 -3.41 0.34 -9.96
C LYS A 28 -4.83 0.35 -9.43
N PHE A 29 -5.43 1.54 -9.37
CA PHE A 29 -6.81 1.74 -8.95
C PHE A 29 -7.74 1.75 -10.16
N LYS A 30 -9.00 1.36 -9.93
CA LYS A 30 -10.04 1.47 -10.95
C LYS A 30 -10.35 2.94 -11.22
N GLN A 31 -10.63 3.24 -12.48
CA GLN A 31 -10.96 4.59 -12.94
C GLN A 31 -12.15 5.16 -12.15
N GLY A 32 -12.01 6.37 -11.61
CA GLY A 32 -13.03 7.04 -10.78
C GLY A 32 -12.96 6.75 -9.27
N ALA A 33 -12.11 5.81 -8.83
CA ALA A 33 -11.85 5.62 -7.39
C ALA A 33 -10.87 6.65 -6.82
N ILE A 34 -9.87 7.08 -7.61
CA ILE A 34 -8.83 8.05 -7.25
C ILE A 34 -8.39 8.82 -8.53
N ASN A 35 -7.89 10.05 -8.39
CA ASN A 35 -7.39 10.89 -9.51
C ASN A 35 -6.12 10.36 -10.21
N GLU A 36 -5.46 9.34 -9.66
CA GLU A 36 -4.24 8.75 -10.22
C GLU A 36 -4.47 7.25 -10.46
N ASP A 37 -4.28 6.81 -11.70
CA ASP A 37 -4.51 5.43 -12.10
C ASP A 37 -3.53 4.46 -11.42
N VAL A 38 -2.24 4.79 -11.37
CA VAL A 38 -1.19 3.93 -10.81
C VAL A 38 -0.45 4.68 -9.70
N LYS A 39 -0.30 4.06 -8.53
CA LYS A 39 0.49 4.58 -7.41
C LYS A 39 1.55 3.60 -6.93
N GLU A 40 2.66 4.18 -6.50
CA GLU A 40 3.79 3.46 -5.96
C GLU A 40 3.93 3.76 -4.46
N PHE A 41 4.13 2.71 -3.67
CA PHE A 41 4.27 2.77 -2.23
C PHE A 41 5.59 2.11 -1.82
N LYS A 42 6.50 2.93 -1.28
CA LYS A 42 7.76 2.48 -0.66
C LYS A 42 7.52 2.10 0.80
N ASN A 43 8.40 1.26 1.34
CA ASN A 43 8.38 0.81 2.74
C ASN A 43 7.09 0.05 3.11
N ILE A 44 6.62 -0.83 2.21
CA ILE A 44 5.56 -1.79 2.52
C ILE A 44 6.24 -3.10 2.87
N SER A 45 6.21 -3.47 4.15
CA SER A 45 6.86 -4.72 4.58
C SER A 45 6.13 -5.95 4.04
N LEU A 46 6.83 -7.08 3.99
CA LEU A 46 6.25 -8.34 3.53
C LEU A 46 4.99 -8.72 4.32
N ASP A 47 5.00 -8.53 5.64
CA ASP A 47 3.83 -8.80 6.49
C ASP A 47 2.63 -7.92 6.13
N GLN A 48 2.88 -6.64 5.83
CA GLN A 48 1.84 -5.72 5.39
C GLN A 48 1.26 -6.13 4.05
N PHE A 49 2.12 -6.55 3.11
CA PHE A 49 1.69 -7.07 1.82
C PHE A 49 0.86 -8.35 1.97
N ASN A 50 1.31 -9.32 2.79
CA ASN A 50 0.57 -10.55 3.05
C ASN A 50 -0.81 -10.27 3.68
N ALA A 51 -0.91 -9.26 4.54
CA ALA A 51 -2.18 -8.81 5.11
C ALA A 51 -3.10 -8.16 4.06
N ILE A 52 -2.54 -7.43 3.09
CA ILE A 52 -3.32 -6.88 1.96
C ILE A 52 -3.83 -8.02 1.08
N GLU A 53 -2.94 -8.95 0.71
CA GLU A 53 -3.26 -10.07 -0.16
C GLU A 53 -4.34 -11.00 0.42
N SER A 54 -4.25 -11.32 1.72
CA SER A 54 -5.21 -12.21 2.38
C SER A 54 -6.57 -11.56 2.68
N SER A 55 -6.72 -10.25 2.44
CA SER A 55 -7.93 -9.51 2.79
C SER A 55 -9.02 -9.63 1.72
N ALA A 56 -10.25 -9.92 2.15
CA ALA A 56 -11.45 -9.81 1.30
C ALA A 56 -11.71 -8.39 0.78
N HIS A 57 -11.10 -7.37 1.40
CA HIS A 57 -11.22 -5.97 1.03
C HIS A 57 -9.86 -5.34 0.75
N MET A 58 -9.07 -5.95 -0.13
CA MET A 58 -7.70 -5.55 -0.51
C MET A 58 -7.50 -4.03 -0.63
N GLY A 59 -8.39 -3.33 -1.36
CA GLY A 59 -8.28 -1.88 -1.56
C GLY A 59 -8.39 -1.06 -0.27
N LYS A 60 -9.34 -1.39 0.61
CA LYS A 60 -9.49 -0.71 1.91
C LYS A 60 -8.30 -1.01 2.83
N THR A 61 -7.84 -2.25 2.82
CA THR A 61 -6.69 -2.70 3.62
C THR A 61 -5.41 -1.99 3.19
N LEU A 62 -5.17 -1.88 1.88
CA LEU A 62 -4.06 -1.11 1.32
C LEU A 62 -4.08 0.35 1.80
N ILE A 63 -5.21 1.04 1.66
CA ILE A 63 -5.37 2.44 2.09
C ILE A 63 -5.09 2.59 3.59
N SER A 64 -5.56 1.64 4.41
CA SER A 64 -5.30 1.62 5.85
C SER A 64 -3.81 1.47 6.17
N VAL A 65 -3.12 0.53 5.51
CA VAL A 65 -1.67 0.31 5.66
C VAL A 65 -0.90 1.57 5.30
N ILE A 66 -1.20 2.19 4.16
CA ILE A 66 -0.55 3.42 3.70
C ILE A 66 -0.74 4.54 4.72
N ARG A 67 -1.96 4.73 5.23
CA ARG A 67 -2.27 5.76 6.23
C ARG A 67 -1.49 5.54 7.54
N ARG A 68 -1.33 4.28 7.97
CA ARG A 68 -0.54 3.91 9.15
C ARG A 68 0.95 4.18 8.93
N ASN A 69 1.49 3.83 7.76
CA ASN A 69 2.91 4.07 7.45
C ASN A 69 3.22 5.57 7.37
N LYS A 70 2.32 6.38 6.79
CA LYS A 70 2.46 7.86 6.77
C LYS A 70 2.46 8.45 8.19
N LYS A 71 1.57 7.97 9.08
CA LYS A 71 1.56 8.38 10.49
C LYS A 71 2.84 7.98 11.22
N ARG A 72 3.37 6.77 11.01
CA ARG A 72 4.63 6.32 11.62
C ARG A 72 5.83 7.14 11.14
N GLY A 73 5.93 7.43 9.85
CA GLY A 73 6.98 8.31 9.32
C GLY A 73 6.93 9.72 9.92
N PHE A 74 5.73 10.27 10.08
CA PHE A 74 5.53 11.59 10.70
C PHE A 74 5.87 11.60 12.20
N LEU A 75 5.46 10.58 12.95
CA LEU A 75 5.79 10.46 14.38
C LEU A 75 7.29 10.24 14.61
N ASN A 76 7.97 9.46 13.77
CA ASN A 76 9.42 9.31 13.84
C ASN A 76 10.13 10.62 13.53
N TYR A 77 9.67 11.40 12.54
CA TYR A 77 10.24 12.72 12.25
C TYR A 77 10.12 13.68 13.45
N ILE A 78 8.95 13.75 14.09
CA ILE A 78 8.74 14.62 15.27
C ILE A 78 9.58 14.15 16.46
N LYS A 79 9.67 12.84 16.69
CA LYS A 79 10.45 12.28 17.80
C LYS A 79 11.95 12.53 17.63
N SER A 80 12.46 12.53 16.40
CA SER A 80 13.86 12.87 16.10
C SER A 80 14.16 14.37 16.28
N GLY A 81 13.17 15.24 16.14
CA GLY A 81 13.33 16.70 16.31
C GLY A 81 13.28 17.19 17.76
N LEU A 82 12.93 16.32 18.71
CA LEU A 82 12.78 16.63 20.14
C LEU A 82 13.90 16.06 21.04
N SER A 83 14.93 15.45 20.43
CA SER A 83 16.20 15.17 21.10
C SER A 83 17.21 16.27 20.75
N PHE A 84 17.08 17.43 21.39
CA PHE A 84 18.12 18.45 21.50
C PHE A 84 18.16 18.98 22.94
#